data_AF-A0A372QAL7-F1
#
_entry.id   AF-A0A372QAL7-F1
#
_cell.length_a   1.000
_cell.length_b   1.000
_cell.length_c   1.000
_cell.angle_alpha   90.00
_cell.angle_beta   90.00
_cell.angle_gamma   90.00
#
_symmetry.space_group_name_H-M   'P 1'
#
loop_
_entity.id
_entity.type
_entity.pdbx_description
1 polymer ?
#
loop_
_entity_poly.entity_id
_entity_poly.type
_entity_poly.pdbx_seq_one_letter_code
_entity_poly.pdbx_strand_id
1 'polypeptide(L)'
;RDVYNIDKQDDGAAFHIFHSQLLRMCQDNGVIDSDKLGLFVYLFILDELFDAYLNRKISHKTRIIIAMRAYFFLNFCKSHIEKTGKNTSNECYHIFKSLTEFLVLLIISHRNYYEDYLLLPWEHRTETLEHVFRLARQVVPDFTAYEFFKILRRVMH
;
A
#
# COMPACT_ATOMS: atom_id res chain seq x y z
N ARG A 1 -14.70 17.81 -13.78
CA ARG A 1 -14.76 18.73 -12.62
C ARG A 1 -13.48 18.50 -11.86
N ASP A 2 -12.49 19.37 -12.05
CA ASP A 2 -11.21 19.23 -11.35
C ASP A 2 -11.43 19.45 -9.86
N VAL A 3 -10.93 18.51 -9.07
CA VAL A 3 -11.04 18.58 -7.62
C VAL A 3 -9.95 19.51 -7.12
N TYR A 4 -10.35 20.73 -6.76
CA TYR A 4 -9.44 21.78 -6.31
C TYR A 4 -9.05 21.51 -4.85
N ASN A 5 -7.74 21.50 -4.57
CA ASN A 5 -7.17 21.42 -3.21
C ASN A 5 -7.46 20.10 -2.46
N ILE A 6 -7.25 18.94 -3.12
CA ILE A 6 -7.29 17.65 -2.43
C ILE A 6 -6.08 17.52 -1.51
N ASP A 7 -6.31 17.12 -0.27
CA ASP A 7 -5.26 16.63 0.62
C ASP A 7 -4.66 15.34 0.02
N LYS A 8 -3.54 15.48 -0.70
CA LYS A 8 -2.84 14.36 -1.33
C LYS A 8 -2.07 13.49 -0.33
N GLN A 9 -2.08 13.85 0.96
CA GLN A 9 -1.46 13.11 2.05
C GLN A 9 -2.49 12.38 2.92
N ASP A 10 -3.79 12.47 2.58
CA ASP A 10 -4.83 11.71 3.28
C ASP A 10 -4.87 10.25 2.81
N ASP A 11 -4.01 9.44 3.42
CA ASP A 11 -3.97 7.98 3.21
C ASP A 11 -5.31 7.31 3.62
N GLY A 12 -6.09 7.93 4.50
CA GLY A 12 -7.42 7.46 4.90
C GLY A 12 -8.42 7.55 3.75
N ALA A 13 -8.43 8.67 3.02
CA ALA A 13 -9.23 8.80 1.80
C ALA A 13 -8.82 7.79 0.73
N ALA A 14 -7.52 7.56 0.55
CA ALA A 14 -7.02 6.54 -0.36
C ALA A 14 -7.50 5.15 0.04
N PHE A 15 -7.34 4.77 1.32
CA PHE A 15 -7.75 3.47 1.85
C PHE A 15 -9.25 3.20 1.63
N HIS A 16 -10.11 4.20 1.84
CA HIS A 16 -11.55 4.06 1.60
C HIS A 16 -11.88 3.80 0.13
N ILE A 17 -11.15 4.38 -0.83
CA ILE A 17 -11.36 4.16 -2.27
C ILE A 17 -11.05 2.72 -2.67
N PHE A 18 -10.01 2.12 -2.08
CA PHE A 18 -9.61 0.75 -2.36
C PHE A 18 -10.51 -0.29 -1.66
N HIS A 19 -11.12 0.07 -0.52
CA HIS A 19 -11.80 -0.89 0.33
C HIS A 19 -12.87 -1.73 -0.40
N SER A 20 -12.69 -3.04 -0.35
CA SER A 20 -13.62 -4.07 -0.85
C SER A 20 -15.12 -3.85 -0.54
N GLN A 21 -15.49 -3.25 0.60
CA GLN A 21 -16.88 -2.94 0.94
C GLN A 21 -17.45 -1.82 0.06
N LEU A 22 -16.70 -0.74 -0.15
CA LEU A 22 -17.10 0.35 -1.03
C LEU A 22 -17.22 -0.15 -2.48
N LEU A 23 -16.23 -0.94 -2.90
CA LEU A 23 -16.22 -1.59 -4.22
C LEU A 23 -17.47 -2.48 -4.41
N ARG A 24 -17.83 -3.29 -3.42
CA ARG A 24 -19.04 -4.12 -3.46
C ARG A 24 -20.32 -3.29 -3.55
N MET A 25 -20.44 -2.22 -2.78
CA MET A 25 -21.60 -1.31 -2.84
C MET A 25 -21.74 -0.64 -4.22
N CYS A 26 -20.62 -0.26 -4.84
CA CYS A 26 -20.63 0.28 -6.21
C CYS A 26 -21.15 -0.73 -7.23
N GLN A 27 -20.82 -2.01 -7.05
CA GLN A 27 -21.32 -3.10 -7.89
C GLN A 27 -22.82 -3.34 -7.67
N ASP A 28 -23.24 -3.47 -6.41
CA ASP A 28 -24.63 -3.76 -6.03
C ASP A 28 -25.59 -2.62 -6.45
N ASN A 29 -25.12 -1.37 -6.44
CA ASN A 29 -25.90 -0.21 -6.85
C ASN A 29 -25.87 0.05 -8.37
N GLY A 30 -25.24 -0.82 -9.17
CA GLY A 30 -25.14 -0.67 -10.62
C GLY A 30 -24.34 0.56 -11.07
N VAL A 31 -23.47 1.10 -10.21
CA VAL A 31 -22.65 2.29 -10.49
C VAL A 31 -21.46 1.94 -11.40
N ILE A 32 -21.08 0.66 -11.43
CA ILE A 32 -20.00 0.14 -12.28
C ILE A 32 -20.54 -0.12 -13.68
N ASP A 33 -20.31 0.85 -14.57
CA ASP A 33 -20.50 0.70 -16.01
C ASP A 33 -19.47 -0.28 -16.61
N SER A 34 -19.79 -0.90 -17.76
CA SER A 34 -18.92 -1.87 -18.43
C SER A 34 -17.55 -1.29 -18.76
N ASP A 35 -17.50 0.01 -19.07
CA ASP A 35 -16.27 0.76 -19.36
C ASP A 35 -15.35 0.93 -18.13
N LYS A 36 -15.89 0.80 -16.92
CA LYS A 36 -15.16 0.99 -15.66
C LYS A 36 -14.76 -0.33 -14.99
N LEU A 37 -15.16 -1.46 -15.57
CA LEU A 37 -14.89 -2.78 -15.01
C LEU A 37 -13.38 -3.06 -14.88
N GLY A 38 -12.58 -2.66 -15.86
CA GLY A 38 -11.12 -2.82 -15.81
C GLY A 38 -10.48 -2.05 -14.66
N LEU A 39 -10.95 -0.81 -14.41
CA LEU A 39 -10.50 -0.01 -13.28
C LEU A 39 -10.93 -0.64 -11.95
N PHE A 40 -12.15 -1.18 -11.87
CA PHE A 40 -12.63 -1.86 -10.68
C PHE A 40 -11.76 -3.07 -10.31
N VAL A 41 -11.48 -3.94 -11.29
CA VAL A 41 -10.61 -5.11 -11.08
C VAL A 41 -9.21 -4.68 -10.65
N TYR A 42 -8.70 -3.59 -11.24
CA TYR A 42 -7.41 -3.02 -10.86
C TYR A 42 -7.39 -2.56 -9.40
N LEU A 43 -8.38 -1.79 -8.97
CA LEU A 43 -8.49 -1.31 -7.59
C LEU A 43 -8.65 -2.47 -6.60
N PHE A 44 -9.46 -3.47 -6.93
CA PHE A 44 -9.68 -4.65 -6.10
C PHE A 44 -8.39 -5.44 -5.87
N ILE A 45 -7.60 -5.67 -6.92
CA ILE A 45 -6.34 -6.42 -6.80
C ILE A 45 -5.31 -5.65 -5.97
N LEU A 46 -5.27 -4.32 -6.08
CA LEU A 46 -4.41 -3.50 -5.23
C LEU A 46 -4.86 -3.49 -3.77
N ASP A 47 -6.17 -3.45 -3.50
CA ASP A 47 -6.73 -3.59 -2.14
C ASP A 47 -6.32 -4.91 -1.50
N GLU A 48 -6.47 -6.04 -2.23
CA GLU A 48 -6.02 -7.34 -1.74
C GLU A 48 -4.51 -7.32 -1.44
N LEU A 49 -3.69 -6.72 -2.31
CA LEU A 49 -2.24 -6.61 -2.10
C LEU A 49 -1.92 -5.84 -0.82
N PHE A 50 -2.60 -4.71 -0.56
CA PHE A 50 -2.44 -4.00 0.70
C PHE A 50 -2.89 -4.86 1.88
N ASP A 51 -4.04 -5.50 1.81
CA ASP A 51 -4.49 -6.43 2.85
C ASP A 51 -3.44 -7.52 3.16
N ALA A 52 -2.74 -8.03 2.14
CA ALA A 52 -1.66 -9.00 2.30
C ALA A 52 -0.43 -8.45 3.05
N TYR A 53 -0.27 -7.15 3.18
CA TYR A 53 0.71 -6.52 4.09
C TYR A 53 0.09 -6.20 5.46
N LEU A 54 -1.10 -5.61 5.45
CA LEU A 54 -1.66 -4.87 6.57
C LEU A 54 -2.50 -5.73 7.51
N ASN A 55 -3.20 -6.74 6.98
CA ASN A 55 -4.18 -7.49 7.74
C ASN A 55 -3.50 -8.46 8.70
N ARG A 56 -3.87 -8.45 9.98
CA ARG A 56 -3.24 -9.29 11.01
C ARG A 56 -3.68 -10.76 11.01
N LYS A 57 -4.75 -11.09 10.28
CA LYS A 57 -5.41 -12.40 10.30
C LYS A 57 -5.03 -13.29 9.11
N ILE A 58 -4.37 -12.74 8.09
CA ILE A 58 -4.05 -13.47 6.85
C ILE A 58 -2.79 -14.32 7.04
N SER A 59 -2.89 -15.62 6.71
CA SER A 59 -1.77 -16.57 6.73
C SER A 59 -0.69 -16.23 5.69
N HIS A 60 0.57 -16.62 5.93
CA HIS A 60 1.65 -16.39 4.96
C HIS A 60 1.39 -17.03 3.59
N LYS A 61 0.78 -18.22 3.55
CA LYS A 61 0.38 -18.87 2.29
C LYS A 61 -0.60 -18.00 1.50
N THR A 62 -1.63 -17.48 2.17
CA THR A 62 -2.63 -16.60 1.54
C THR A 62 -1.98 -15.31 1.04
N ARG A 63 -1.04 -14.72 1.81
CA ARG A 63 -0.27 -13.54 1.37
C ARG A 63 0.50 -13.79 0.08
N ILE A 64 1.18 -14.94 -0.02
CA ILE A 64 1.91 -15.32 -1.24
C ILE A 64 0.94 -15.44 -2.43
N ILE A 65 -0.22 -16.08 -2.25
CA ILE A 65 -1.21 -16.22 -3.32
C ILE A 65 -1.69 -14.84 -3.81
N ILE A 66 -1.99 -13.94 -2.88
CA ILE A 66 -2.42 -12.57 -3.22
C ILE A 66 -1.30 -11.81 -3.93
N ALA A 67 -0.07 -11.86 -3.42
CA ALA A 67 1.09 -11.20 -4.04
C ALA A 67 1.34 -11.70 -5.47
N MET A 68 1.28 -13.02 -5.68
CA MET A 68 1.45 -13.61 -7.01
C MET A 68 0.31 -13.24 -7.95
N ARG A 69 -0.94 -13.20 -7.47
CA ARG A 69 -2.09 -12.73 -8.26
C ARG A 69 -1.88 -11.29 -8.72
N ALA A 70 -1.49 -10.40 -7.81
CA ALA A 70 -1.18 -9.01 -8.13
C ALA A 70 -0.01 -8.90 -9.12
N TYR A 71 1.06 -9.67 -8.92
CA TYR A 71 2.22 -9.69 -9.82
C TYR A 71 1.84 -10.04 -11.26
N PHE A 72 1.11 -11.15 -11.46
CA PHE A 72 0.68 -11.56 -12.80
C PHE A 72 -0.27 -10.54 -13.43
N PHE A 73 -1.20 -9.99 -12.64
CA PHE A 73 -2.13 -8.99 -13.12
C PHE A 73 -1.44 -7.68 -13.54
N LEU A 74 -0.48 -7.19 -12.76
CA LEU A 74 0.30 -5.99 -13.08
C LEU A 74 1.11 -6.18 -14.38
N ASN A 75 1.74 -7.34 -14.56
CA ASN A 75 2.45 -7.68 -15.80
C ASN A 75 1.48 -7.70 -17.00
N PHE A 76 0.30 -8.31 -16.84
CA PHE A 76 -0.71 -8.33 -17.89
C PHE A 76 -1.18 -6.91 -18.26
N CYS A 77 -1.47 -6.07 -17.26
CA CYS A 77 -1.86 -4.67 -17.47
C CYS A 77 -0.78 -3.89 -18.19
N LYS A 78 0.49 -4.04 -17.79
CA LYS A 78 1.62 -3.38 -18.45
C LYS A 78 1.72 -3.79 -19.92
N SER A 79 1.73 -5.08 -20.22
CA SER A 79 1.79 -5.55 -21.60
C SER A 79 0.59 -5.12 -22.45
N HIS A 80 -0.60 -4.98 -21.84
CA HIS A 80 -1.75 -4.44 -22.55
C HIS A 80 -1.58 -2.96 -22.89
N ILE A 81 -1.12 -2.16 -21.92
CA ILE A 81 -0.95 -0.71 -22.10
C ILE A 81 0.16 -0.39 -23.09
N GLU A 82 1.28 -1.11 -23.04
CA GLU A 82 2.38 -0.99 -24.01
C GLU A 82 1.89 -1.22 -25.45
N LYS A 83 0.97 -2.19 -25.67
CA LYS A 83 0.36 -2.44 -26.98
C LYS A 83 -0.57 -1.31 -27.44
N THR A 84 -1.18 -0.58 -26.51
CA THR A 84 -2.05 0.56 -26.84
C THR A 84 -1.29 1.85 -27.13
N GLY A 85 0.04 1.87 -26.94
CA GLY A 85 0.88 3.05 -27.19
C GLY A 85 0.65 4.22 -26.23
N LYS A 86 -0.06 3.99 -25.11
CA LYS A 86 -0.29 5.01 -24.08
C LYS A 86 0.88 5.00 -23.09
N ASN A 87 1.44 6.19 -22.82
CA ASN A 87 2.46 6.36 -21.79
C ASN A 87 1.81 6.28 -20.40
N THR A 88 2.01 5.17 -19.69
CA THR A 88 1.75 5.09 -18.25
C THR A 88 2.92 5.59 -17.43
N SER A 89 2.62 6.00 -16.20
CA SER A 89 3.64 6.16 -15.16
C SER A 89 4.35 4.82 -14.94
N ASN A 90 5.53 4.65 -15.54
CA ASN A 90 6.38 3.48 -15.31
C ASN A 90 6.72 3.33 -13.82
N GLU A 91 6.84 4.45 -13.11
CA GLU A 91 7.17 4.47 -11.68
C GLU A 91 6.14 3.74 -10.82
N CYS A 92 4.83 4.00 -11.03
CA CYS A 92 3.79 3.32 -10.26
C CYS A 92 3.80 1.80 -10.49
N TYR A 93 4.01 1.37 -11.74
CA TYR A 93 4.15 -0.05 -12.05
C TYR A 93 5.35 -0.68 -11.32
N HIS A 94 6.50 -0.01 -11.35
CA HIS A 94 7.72 -0.52 -10.70
C HIS A 94 7.56 -0.60 -9.17
N ILE A 95 6.88 0.36 -8.56
CA ILE A 95 6.55 0.35 -7.12
C ILE A 95 5.64 -0.84 -6.78
N PHE A 96 4.54 -1.04 -7.50
CA PHE A 96 3.64 -2.14 -7.18
C PHE A 96 4.25 -3.51 -7.47
N LYS A 97 5.03 -3.63 -8.55
CA LYS A 97 5.78 -4.85 -8.84
C LYS A 97 6.79 -5.16 -7.74
N SER A 98 7.57 -4.17 -7.31
CA SER A 98 8.56 -4.37 -6.25
C SER A 98 7.91 -4.75 -4.91
N LEU A 99 6.74 -4.19 -4.58
CA LEU A 99 5.94 -4.63 -3.43
C LEU A 99 5.59 -6.12 -3.54
N THR A 100 5.04 -6.58 -4.66
CA THR A 100 4.70 -8.00 -4.81
C THR A 100 5.90 -8.93 -4.66
N GLU A 101 7.05 -8.57 -5.25
CA GLU A 101 8.30 -9.35 -5.15
C GLU A 101 8.85 -9.33 -3.72
N PHE A 102 8.86 -8.15 -3.08
CA PHE A 102 9.37 -7.97 -1.73
C PHE A 102 8.57 -8.77 -0.71
N LEU A 103 7.24 -8.81 -0.80
CA LEU A 103 6.43 -9.59 0.15
C LEU A 103 6.78 -11.08 0.09
N VAL A 104 6.94 -11.62 -1.11
CA VAL A 104 7.29 -13.03 -1.31
C VAL A 104 8.70 -13.31 -0.81
N LEU A 105 9.67 -12.46 -1.18
CA LEU A 105 11.05 -12.58 -0.72
C LEU A 105 11.17 -12.46 0.80
N LEU A 106 10.44 -11.53 1.42
CA LEU A 106 10.43 -11.35 2.87
C LEU A 106 9.92 -12.60 3.57
N ILE A 107 8.82 -13.20 3.08
CA ILE A 107 8.27 -14.44 3.64
C ILE A 107 9.26 -15.60 3.50
N ILE A 108 9.89 -15.76 2.32
CA ILE A 108 10.86 -16.84 2.08
C ILE A 108 12.12 -16.65 2.93
N SER A 109 12.69 -15.45 2.94
CA SER A 109 13.89 -15.15 3.72
C SER A 109 13.63 -15.32 5.21
N HIS A 110 12.50 -14.84 5.71
CA HIS A 110 12.16 -15.00 7.12
C HIS A 110 12.01 -16.49 7.50
N ARG A 111 11.37 -17.28 6.65
CA ARG A 111 11.27 -18.74 6.85
C ARG A 111 12.65 -19.40 6.89
N ASN A 112 13.58 -18.97 6.04
CA ASN A 112 14.89 -19.62 5.92
C ASN A 112 15.88 -19.21 7.03
N TYR A 113 15.78 -18.00 7.57
CA TYR A 113 16.77 -17.44 8.51
C TYR A 113 16.23 -17.21 9.94
N TYR A 114 14.91 -17.15 10.12
CA TYR A 114 14.26 -16.78 11.38
C TYR A 114 13.04 -17.66 11.67
N GLU A 115 13.19 -18.98 11.55
CA GLU A 115 12.09 -19.95 11.70
C GLU A 115 11.41 -19.88 13.08
N ASP A 116 12.16 -19.51 14.13
CA ASP A 116 11.67 -19.41 15.51
C ASP A 116 10.81 -18.16 15.78
N TYR A 117 10.82 -17.18 14.88
CA TYR A 117 10.08 -15.93 15.05
C TYR A 117 8.92 -15.85 14.04
N LEU A 118 7.81 -15.24 14.47
CA LEU A 118 6.68 -15.04 13.58
C LEU A 118 6.90 -13.78 12.74
N LEU A 119 6.89 -13.90 11.41
CA LEU A 119 6.90 -12.73 10.53
C LEU A 119 5.59 -11.94 10.69
N LEU A 120 5.73 -10.66 11.04
CA LEU A 120 4.64 -9.67 11.18
C LEU A 120 4.76 -8.59 10.09
N PRO A 121 4.21 -8.79 8.87
CA PRO A 121 4.41 -7.84 7.77
C PRO A 121 3.88 -6.43 8.08
N TRP A 122 2.86 -6.31 8.92
CA TRP A 122 2.26 -5.04 9.29
C TRP A 122 3.13 -4.17 10.21
N GLU A 123 4.14 -4.75 10.88
CA GLU A 123 5.11 -3.99 11.69
C GLU A 123 6.19 -3.31 10.84
N HIS A 124 6.31 -3.68 9.55
CA HIS A 124 7.34 -3.17 8.65
C HIS A 124 6.90 -1.86 7.95
N ARG A 125 6.01 -1.09 8.58
CA ARG A 125 5.51 0.20 8.07
C ARG A 125 6.34 1.38 8.58
N THR A 126 6.21 2.51 7.88
CA THR A 126 6.71 3.82 8.33
C THR A 126 5.74 4.57 9.23
N GLU A 127 4.52 4.07 9.43
CA GLU A 127 3.45 4.74 10.20
C GLU A 127 3.91 5.17 11.61
N THR A 128 4.65 4.31 12.32
CA THR A 128 5.20 4.66 13.64
C THR A 128 6.16 5.85 13.55
N LEU A 129 6.99 5.91 12.50
CA LEU A 129 7.89 7.04 12.26
C LEU A 129 7.10 8.31 11.91
N GLU A 130 6.05 8.19 11.10
CA GLU A 130 5.17 9.31 10.74
C GLU A 130 4.47 9.90 11.97
N HIS A 131 3.97 9.05 12.89
CA HIS A 131 3.40 9.52 14.16
C HIS A 131 4.45 10.22 15.02
N VAL A 132 5.68 9.69 15.10
CA VAL A 132 6.80 10.34 15.82
C VAL A 132 7.11 11.71 15.23
N PHE A 133 7.17 11.82 13.90
CA PHE A 133 7.39 13.10 13.24
C PHE A 133 6.22 14.07 13.43
N ARG A 134 4.98 13.58 13.39
CA ARG A 134 3.79 14.39 13.66
C ARG A 134 3.81 14.96 15.07
N LEU A 135 4.17 14.14 16.06
CA LEU A 135 4.34 14.58 17.45
C LEU A 135 5.48 15.60 17.57
N ALA A 136 6.60 15.39 16.89
CA ALA A 136 7.70 16.36 16.88
C ALA A 136 7.27 17.72 16.29
N ARG A 137 6.49 17.72 15.20
CA ARG A 137 5.94 18.95 14.59
C ARG A 137 4.94 19.67 15.49
N GLN A 138 4.25 18.98 16.39
CA GLN A 138 3.40 19.64 17.39
C GLN A 138 4.21 20.42 18.42
N VAL A 139 5.46 20.03 18.68
CA VAL A 139 6.37 20.73 19.60
C VAL A 139 7.11 21.86 18.89
N VAL A 140 7.69 21.56 17.72
CA VAL A 140 8.40 22.53 16.87
C VAL A 140 7.99 22.26 15.42
N PRO A 141 7.19 23.11 14.77
CA PRO A 141 6.64 22.84 13.43
C PRO A 141 7.69 22.55 12.35
N ASP A 142 8.78 23.34 12.32
CA ASP A 142 9.88 23.20 11.37
C ASP A 142 11.20 22.94 12.12
N PHE A 143 11.31 21.77 12.74
CA PHE A 143 12.48 21.43 13.53
C PHE A 143 13.70 21.11 12.65
N THR A 144 14.87 21.52 13.13
CA THR A 144 16.18 21.04 12.65
C THR A 144 16.51 19.65 13.22
N ALA A 145 17.50 18.97 12.65
CA ALA A 145 17.94 17.66 13.16
C ALA A 145 18.37 17.70 14.64
N TYR A 146 19.00 18.81 15.08
CA TYR A 146 19.39 19.00 16.47
C TYR A 146 18.19 19.13 17.41
N GLU A 147 17.16 19.87 16.99
CA GLU A 147 15.93 20.04 17.76
C GLU A 147 15.14 18.74 17.85
N PHE A 148 15.07 17.96 16.77
CA PHE A 148 14.50 16.61 16.80
C PHE A 148 15.21 15.70 17.80
N PHE A 149 16.55 15.70 17.80
CA PHE A 149 17.34 14.93 18.75
C PHE A 149 17.05 15.35 20.21
N LYS A 150 16.90 16.65 20.46
CA LYS A 150 16.54 17.19 21.78
C LYS A 150 15.13 16.78 22.21
N ILE A 151 14.17 16.71 21.29
CA ILE A 151 12.80 16.21 21.54
C ILE A 151 12.87 14.73 21.92
N LEU A 152 13.55 13.89 21.13
CA LEU A 152 13.71 12.45 21.42
C LEU A 152 14.33 12.21 22.79
N ARG A 153 15.40 12.94 23.11
CA ARG A 153 16.09 12.81 24.40
C ARG A 153 15.19 13.16 25.60
N ARG A 154 14.15 13.98 25.41
CA ARG A 154 13.17 14.29 26.46
C ARG A 154 12.07 13.24 26.61
N VAL A 155 11.76 12.50 25.55
CA VAL A 155 10.72 11.46 25.54
C VAL A 155 11.26 10.12 26.04
N MET A 156 12.56 9.87 25.84
CA MET A 156 13.23 8.62 26.28
C MET A 156 13.62 8.59 27.77
N HIS A 157 13.40 9.69 28.51
CA HIS A 157 13.63 9.81 29.94
C HIS A 157 12.30 9.99 30.67
#